data_AF-A0A9X2BW06-F1
#
_entry.id   AF-A0A9X2BW06-F1
#
_cell.length_a   1.000
_cell.length_b   1.000
_cell.length_c   1.000
_cell.angle_alpha   90.00
_cell.angle_beta   90.00
_cell.angle_gamma   90.00
#
_symmetry.space_group_name_H-M   'P 1'
#
loop_
_entity.id
_entity.type
_entity.pdbx_description
1 polymer ?
#
loop_
_entity_poly.entity_id
_entity_poly.type
_entity_poly.pdbx_seq_one_letter_code
_entity_poly.pdbx_strand_id
1 'polypeptide(L)'
;MTASNSIVVVRQGDASWQEAAVGWIDLTERNPWLVLRDVRNELISAVATRREYGVAIDAKRWVVDPEATAALLIELARNRGVAPLPAVSTLKRRVMQVVE
;
A
#
# COMPACT_ATOMS: atom_id res chain seq x y z
N MET A 1 -16.58 18.48 25.09
CA MET A 1 -15.70 17.32 25.36
C MET A 1 -14.31 17.86 25.59
N THR A 2 -13.80 17.79 26.82
CA THR A 2 -12.49 18.35 27.19
C THR A 2 -11.45 17.24 27.03
N ALA A 3 -10.46 17.41 26.16
CA ALA A 3 -9.35 16.46 26.05
C ALA A 3 -8.53 16.52 27.34
N SER A 4 -8.33 15.37 28.00
CA SER A 4 -7.37 15.24 29.10
C SER A 4 -6.01 14.86 28.51
N ASN A 5 -5.02 15.74 28.64
CA ASN A 5 -3.63 15.41 28.36
C ASN A 5 -3.03 14.73 29.59
N SER A 6 -2.61 13.48 29.45
CA SER A 6 -1.92 12.73 30.49
C SER A 6 -0.41 12.71 30.17
N ILE A 7 0.42 12.98 31.18
CA ILE A 7 1.88 12.82 31.06
C ILE A 7 2.25 11.48 31.70
N VAL A 8 2.97 10.64 30.95
CA VAL A 8 3.51 9.37 31.45
C VAL A 8 5.02 9.50 31.59
N VAL A 9 5.56 9.15 32.76
CA VAL A 9 7.01 9.12 33.01
C VAL A 9 7.54 7.74 32.62
N VAL A 10 8.41 7.71 31.61
CA VAL A 10 9.11 6.51 31.13
C VAL A 10 10.52 6.50 31.72
N ARG A 11 10.92 5.41 32.38
CA ARG A 11 12.23 5.27 33.04
C ARG A 11 13.22 4.52 32.16
N GLN A 12 14.50 4.59 32.50
CA GLN A 12 15.55 3.87 31.80
C GLN A 12 15.31 2.34 31.90
N GLY A 13 15.18 1.69 30.75
CA GLY A 13 14.81 0.27 30.64
C GLY A 13 13.34 0.02 30.26
N ASP A 14 12.50 1.05 30.30
CA ASP A 14 11.10 0.93 29.87
C ASP A 14 10.99 0.99 28.34
N ALA A 15 10.05 0.23 27.79
CA ALA A 15 9.66 0.32 26.39
C ALA A 15 8.30 1.02 26.29
N SER A 16 8.21 2.04 25.44
CA SER A 16 6.94 2.64 25.03
C SER A 16 6.68 2.34 23.56
N TRP A 17 5.42 2.12 23.22
CA TRP A 17 4.98 1.95 21.84
C TRP A 17 3.98 3.05 21.51
N GLN A 18 4.17 3.69 20.37
CA GLN A 18 3.20 4.62 19.80
C GLN A 18 2.83 4.11 18.42
N GLU A 19 1.53 4.07 18.14
CA GLU A 19 1.05 3.79 16.80
C GLU A 19 1.35 4.99 15.90
N ALA A 20 1.92 4.72 14.73
CA ALA A 20 2.02 5.73 13.70
C ALA A 20 0.63 5.96 13.09
N ALA A 21 0.16 7.21 13.09
CA ALA A 21 -1.04 7.57 12.36
C ALA A 21 -0.76 7.43 10.85
N VAL A 22 -1.46 6.51 10.19
CA VAL A 22 -1.47 6.37 8.73
C VAL A 22 -2.74 7.03 8.18
N GLY A 23 -2.59 7.90 7.19
CA GLY A 23 -3.72 8.59 6.56
C GLY A 23 -4.72 7.61 5.92
N TRP A 24 -5.99 8.02 5.82
CA TRP A 24 -7.03 7.26 5.12
C TRP A 24 -6.87 7.45 3.60
N ILE A 25 -6.45 6.39 2.91
CA ILE A 25 -6.41 6.30 1.44
C ILE A 25 -6.98 4.94 1.07
N ASP A 26 -7.78 4.85 0.00
CA ASP A 26 -8.16 3.54 -0.54
C ASP A 26 -6.91 2.81 -1.03
N LEU A 27 -6.60 1.68 -0.39
CA LEU A 27 -5.39 0.91 -0.66
C LEU A 27 -5.30 0.44 -2.12
N THR A 28 -6.43 0.31 -2.82
CA THR A 28 -6.45 -0.07 -4.24
C THR A 28 -6.07 1.06 -5.21
N GLU A 29 -6.03 2.32 -4.74
CA GLU A 29 -5.55 3.46 -5.54
C GLU A 29 -4.01 3.60 -5.51
N ARG A 30 -3.33 2.84 -4.65
CA ARG A 30 -1.88 2.91 -4.50
C ARG A 30 -1.19 2.37 -5.75
N ASN A 31 -0.16 3.10 -6.21
CA ASN A 31 0.66 2.65 -7.34
C ASN A 31 1.28 1.26 -7.04
N PRO A 32 1.03 0.23 -7.87
CA PRO A 32 1.56 -1.12 -7.65
C PRO A 32 3.08 -1.22 -7.49
N TRP A 33 3.84 -0.32 -8.13
CA TRP A 33 5.29 -0.27 -8.03
C TRP A 33 5.77 0.29 -6.68
N LEU A 34 4.99 1.20 -6.08
CA LEU A 34 5.25 1.66 -4.71
C LEU A 34 4.95 0.55 -3.71
N VAL A 35 3.88 -0.22 -3.94
CA VAL A 35 3.56 -1.42 -3.15
C VAL A 35 4.70 -2.43 -3.21
N LEU A 36 5.26 -2.71 -4.40
CA LEU A 36 6.45 -3.57 -4.54
C LEU A 36 7.66 -3.04 -3.75
N ARG A 37 7.94 -1.73 -3.82
CA ARG A 37 9.01 -1.10 -3.03
C ARG A 37 8.79 -1.31 -1.54
N ASP A 38 7.57 -1.12 -1.07
CA ASP A 38 7.23 -1.21 0.35
C ASP A 38 7.30 -2.67 0.84
N VAL A 39 6.94 -3.66 0.01
CA VAL A 39 7.16 -5.08 0.29
C VAL A 39 8.65 -5.40 0.37
N ARG A 40 9.45 -4.90 -0.58
CA ARG A 40 10.90 -5.12 -0.60
C ARG A 40 11.61 -4.51 0.61
N ASN A 41 11.08 -3.42 1.13
CA ASN A 41 11.58 -2.75 2.33
C ASN A 41 10.93 -3.26 3.62
N GLU A 42 10.19 -4.37 3.57
CA GLU A 42 9.53 -5.01 4.72
C GLU A 42 8.54 -4.11 5.46
N LEU A 43 8.05 -3.04 4.83
CA LEU A 43 7.04 -2.14 5.38
C LEU A 43 5.64 -2.76 5.34
N ILE A 44 5.41 -3.65 4.37
CA ILE A 44 4.17 -4.41 4.22
C ILE A 44 4.49 -5.86 3.84
N SER A 45 3.66 -6.79 4.29
CA SER A 45 3.85 -8.21 4.00
C SER A 45 3.51 -8.54 2.54
N ALA A 46 4.37 -9.33 1.89
CA ALA A 46 4.11 -9.88 0.57
C ALA A 46 2.80 -10.69 0.52
N VAL A 47 2.46 -11.39 1.61
CA VAL A 47 1.23 -12.19 1.71
C VAL A 47 -0.01 -11.29 1.81
N ALA A 48 0.07 -10.21 2.58
CA ALA A 48 -1.04 -9.27 2.77
C ALA A 48 -1.32 -8.44 1.51
N THR A 49 -0.29 -8.22 0.69
CA THR A 49 -0.34 -7.34 -0.49
C THR A 49 -1.44 -7.69 -1.48
N ARG A 50 -1.63 -8.98 -1.78
CA ARG A 50 -2.66 -9.45 -2.72
C ARG A 50 -4.08 -9.08 -2.26
N ARG A 51 -4.35 -9.28 -0.97
CA ARG A 51 -5.68 -9.11 -0.37
C ARG A 51 -6.02 -7.64 -0.13
N GLU A 52 -5.05 -6.88 0.37
CA GLU A 52 -5.30 -5.52 0.88
C GLU A 52 -5.14 -4.46 -0.20
N TYR A 53 -4.16 -4.63 -1.09
CA TYR A 53 -3.82 -3.67 -2.14
C TYR A 53 -4.25 -4.11 -3.54
N GLY A 54 -4.65 -5.38 -3.71
CA GLY A 54 -4.99 -5.94 -5.03
C GLY A 54 -3.79 -6.09 -5.96
N VAL A 55 -2.57 -6.10 -5.41
CA VAL A 55 -1.33 -6.15 -6.21
C VAL A 55 -0.75 -7.57 -6.19
N ALA A 56 -0.43 -8.11 -7.36
CA ALA A 56 0.27 -9.37 -7.51
C ALA A 56 1.77 -9.14 -7.73
N ILE A 57 2.60 -9.71 -6.84
CA ILE A 57 4.07 -9.59 -6.89
C ILE A 57 4.70 -10.97 -7.06
N ASP A 58 5.60 -11.10 -8.02
CA ASP A 58 6.56 -12.20 -8.09
C ASP A 58 7.74 -11.86 -7.16
N ALA A 59 7.73 -12.41 -5.95
CA ALA A 59 8.76 -12.16 -4.94
C ALA A 59 10.13 -12.76 -5.29
N LYS A 60 10.21 -13.71 -6.24
CA LYS A 60 11.49 -14.26 -6.70
C LYS A 60 12.20 -13.31 -7.67
N ARG A 61 11.40 -12.62 -8.49
CA ARG A 61 11.90 -11.70 -9.52
C ARG A 61 11.78 -10.23 -9.15
N TRP A 62 11.08 -9.91 -8.06
CA TRP A 62 10.77 -8.55 -7.62
C TRP A 62 10.08 -7.74 -8.73
N VAL A 63 9.03 -8.31 -9.33
CA VAL A 63 8.23 -7.65 -10.36
C VAL A 63 6.75 -7.72 -10.02
N VAL A 64 6.01 -6.69 -10.45
CA VAL A 64 4.54 -6.70 -10.43
C VAL A 64 4.04 -7.49 -11.63
N ASP A 65 3.07 -8.37 -11.42
CA ASP A 65 2.29 -9.00 -12.49
C ASP A 65 1.11 -8.08 -12.84
N PRO A 66 1.14 -7.40 -14.00
CA PRO A 66 0.12 -6.42 -14.35
C PRO A 66 -1.24 -7.07 -14.66
N GLU A 67 -1.25 -8.29 -15.20
CA GLU A 67 -2.48 -9.00 -15.58
C GLU A 67 -3.19 -9.52 -14.33
N ALA A 68 -2.46 -10.19 -13.44
CA ALA A 68 -3.01 -10.67 -12.18
C ALA A 68 -3.44 -9.50 -11.27
N THR A 69 -2.71 -8.38 -11.27
CA THR A 69 -3.09 -7.16 -10.53
C THR A 69 -4.39 -6.57 -11.06
N ALA A 70 -4.57 -6.51 -12.39
CA ALA A 70 -5.82 -6.01 -12.96
C ALA A 70 -7.03 -6.89 -12.58
N ALA A 71 -6.86 -8.22 -12.62
CA ALA A 71 -7.91 -9.16 -12.21
C ALA A 71 -8.30 -8.98 -10.73
N LEU A 72 -7.32 -8.81 -9.85
CA LEU A 72 -7.53 -8.58 -8.42
C LEU A 72 -8.26 -7.27 -8.13
N LEU A 73 -7.91 -6.20 -8.83
CA LEU A 73 -8.59 -4.91 -8.69
C LEU A 73 -10.05 -4.98 -9.14
N ILE A 74 -10.35 -5.71 -10.22
CA ILE A 74 -11.73 -5.96 -10.67
C ILE A 74 -12.50 -6.75 -9.61
N GLU A 75 -11.88 -7.78 -9.03
CA GLU A 75 -12.49 -8.59 -7.96
C GLU A 75 -12.76 -7.75 -6.70
N LEU A 76 -11.80 -6.95 -6.25
CA LEU A 76 -11.96 -6.07 -5.09
C LEU A 76 -13.03 -5.00 -5.32
N ALA A 77 -13.05 -4.41 -6.52
CA ALA A 77 -14.06 -3.42 -6.92
C ALA A 77 -15.47 -4.05 -6.89
N ARG A 78 -15.63 -5.26 -7.46
CA ARG A 78 -16.88 -6.01 -7.42
C ARG A 78 -17.33 -6.32 -5.98
N ASN A 79 -16.42 -6.77 -5.13
CA ASN A 79 -16.72 -7.12 -3.73
C ASN A 79 -17.07 -5.89 -2.89
N ARG A 80 -16.58 -4.71 -3.25
CA ARG A 80 -16.84 -3.43 -2.55
C ARG A 80 -18.01 -2.64 -3.15
N GLY A 81 -18.55 -3.05 -4.30
CA GLY A 81 -19.58 -2.29 -5.02
C GLY A 81 -19.07 -0.98 -5.63
N VAL A 82 -17.76 -0.86 -5.85
CA VAL A 82 -17.10 0.31 -6.43
C VAL A 82 -16.73 0.00 -7.89
N ALA A 83 -16.72 1.01 -8.76
CA ALA A 83 -16.27 0.82 -10.15
C ALA A 83 -14.78 0.45 -10.19
N PRO A 84 -14.34 -0.48 -11.05
CA PRO A 84 -12.92 -0.86 -11.13
C PRO A 84 -12.06 0.34 -11.54
N LEU A 85 -10.99 0.59 -10.79
CA LEU A 85 -9.98 1.57 -11.20
C LEU A 85 -9.37 1.12 -12.54
N PRO A 86 -9.16 2.04 -13.50
CA PRO A 86 -8.60 1.68 -14.79
C PRO A 86 -7.21 1.05 -14.59
N ALA A 87 -7.09 -0.22 -15.03
CA ALA A 87 -5.90 -1.03 -14.88
C ALA A 87 -4.66 -0.33 -15.46
N VAL A 88 -3.62 -0.18 -14.63
CA VAL A 88 -2.13 -0.04 -14.80
C VAL A 88 -1.55 0.57 -16.10
N SER A 89 -2.37 1.15 -16.99
CA SER A 89 -2.01 1.62 -18.33
C SER A 89 -1.81 3.14 -18.38
N THR A 90 -2.22 3.87 -17.35
CA THR A 90 -2.01 5.33 -17.26
C THR A 90 -0.57 5.69 -16.84
N LEU A 91 0.23 4.71 -16.39
CA LEU A 91 1.54 4.95 -15.76
C LEU A 91 2.75 4.84 -16.71
N LYS A 92 2.55 4.83 -18.03
CA LYS A 92 3.66 4.95 -19.00
C LYS A 92 3.90 6.38 -19.52
N ARG A 93 2.99 7.34 -19.30
CA ARG A 93 3.05 8.63 -20.01
C ARG A 93 3.88 9.73 -19.32
N ARG A 94 4.23 9.61 -18.03
CA ARG A 94 4.78 10.78 -17.29
C ARG A 94 6.13 10.62 -16.59
N VAL A 95 6.81 9.47 -16.73
CA VAL A 95 8.15 9.26 -16.14
C VAL A 95 9.27 9.26 -17.21
N MET A 96 8.93 9.29 -18.50
CA MET A 96 9.90 9.29 -19.61
C MET A 96 10.31 10.70 -20.12
N GLN A 97 10.05 11.77 -19.35
CA GLN A 97 10.35 13.15 -19.77
C GLN A 97 11.26 13.92 -18.78
N VAL A 98 11.94 13.23 -17.85
CA VAL A 98 12.91 13.85 -16.93
C VAL A 98 14.29 13.20 -17.09
N VAL A 99 14.64 12.86 -18.32
CA VAL A 99 16.03 12.55 -18.70
C VAL A 99 16.29 13.19 -20.06
N GLU A 100 16.45 14.51 -20.05
CA GLU A 100 17.27 15.26 -21.00
C GLU A 100 18.20 16.18 -20.21
#